data_AF-A0A5R1NRU1-F1
#
_entry.id   AF-A0A5R1NRU1-F1
#
_cell.length_a   1.000
_cell.length_b   1.000
_cell.length_c   1.000
_cell.angle_alpha   90.00
_cell.angle_beta   90.00
_cell.angle_gamma   90.00
#
_symmetry.space_group_name_H-M   'P 1'
#
loop_
_entity.id
_entity.type
_entity.pdbx_description
1 polymer ?
#
loop_
_entity_poly.entity_id
_entity_poly.type
_entity_poly.pdbx_seq_one_letter_code
_entity_poly.pdbx_strand_id
1 'polypeptide(L)'
;MCRRHSSRPARSSSPPCNPSRAGPATPCRRRPQRCRPQRRPQRRPQRRRPRRLPQRRPPTTPPPSNRRDTPNEGDSVRNSDFNPKSRKSTFELLGELPGQVIALVKAELDAAKAEFAGKAKNIGLGIGLFVVAAVFVFFAGMVLVAAAVIALDLVLPLWLAAVIVALALLLLALLLALIGRNRVKVGTSSDPDGVTESIRRDVDALKGVGKYEH
;
A
#
# COMPACT_ATOMS: atom_id res chain seq x y z
N MET A 1 44.83 23.69 9.11
CA MET A 1 45.66 23.54 10.32
C MET A 1 45.17 22.33 11.11
N CYS A 2 46.08 21.36 11.39
CA CYS A 2 46.11 20.32 12.44
C CYS A 2 44.85 19.46 12.72
N ARG A 3 44.89 18.14 12.99
CA ARG A 3 45.99 17.23 13.35
C ARG A 3 45.54 15.77 13.13
N ARG A 4 46.52 14.92 12.79
CA ARG A 4 46.50 13.46 12.74
C ARG A 4 45.96 12.83 14.02
N HIS A 5 45.28 11.69 13.92
CA HIS A 5 45.53 10.54 14.81
C HIS A 5 45.55 9.25 14.00
N SER A 6 46.77 8.73 13.88
CA SER A 6 47.15 7.43 13.37
C SER A 6 46.97 6.39 14.49
N SER A 7 46.31 5.27 14.19
CA SER A 7 46.42 4.05 15.01
C SER A 7 46.59 2.86 14.08
N ARG A 8 47.83 2.37 14.01
CA ARG A 8 48.28 1.14 13.33
C ARG A 8 48.16 -0.06 14.29
N PRO A 9 48.31 -1.31 13.80
CA PRO A 9 47.52 -2.47 14.23
C PRO A 9 48.14 -3.28 15.37
N ALA A 10 47.30 -4.00 16.11
CA ALA A 10 47.72 -5.01 17.09
C ALA A 10 48.09 -6.32 16.38
N ARG A 11 49.37 -6.69 16.50
CA ARG A 11 49.99 -7.91 15.99
C ARG A 11 49.85 -9.00 17.06
N SER A 12 48.96 -9.98 16.87
CA SER A 12 48.86 -11.13 17.79
C SER A 12 49.83 -12.23 17.36
N SER A 13 50.97 -12.30 18.03
CA SER A 13 51.91 -13.42 17.94
C SER A 13 51.32 -14.66 18.62
N SER A 14 50.96 -15.69 17.85
CA SER A 14 50.64 -17.02 18.38
C SER A 14 51.92 -17.88 18.37
N PRO A 15 52.23 -18.64 19.44
CA PRO A 15 53.35 -19.57 19.43
C PRO A 15 53.02 -20.83 18.61
N PRO A 16 54.03 -21.50 18.00
CA PRO A 16 53.81 -22.76 17.29
C PRO A 16 53.49 -23.89 18.28
N CYS A 17 52.44 -24.65 18.00
CA CYS A 17 52.08 -25.86 18.75
C CYS A 17 53.08 -26.99 18.45
N ASN A 18 53.69 -27.53 19.51
CA ASN A 18 54.56 -28.70 19.46
C ASN A 18 53.71 -29.98 19.73
N PRO A 19 53.62 -30.94 18.78
CA PRO A 19 52.68 -32.07 18.89
C PRO A 19 53.13 -33.23 19.79
N SER A 20 54.31 -33.19 20.41
CA SER A 20 54.88 -34.36 21.11
C SER A 20 54.54 -34.51 22.61
N ARG A 21 53.54 -33.79 23.14
CA ARG A 21 53.12 -33.92 24.56
C ARG A 21 51.61 -33.78 24.72
N ALA A 22 50.86 -34.78 24.27
CA ALA A 22 49.44 -34.93 24.60
C ALA A 22 49.25 -36.20 25.46
N GLY A 23 49.26 -36.02 26.78
CA GLY A 23 48.75 -37.04 27.71
C GLY A 23 47.21 -37.12 27.66
N PRO A 24 46.58 -38.13 28.28
CA PRO A 24 45.14 -38.33 28.19
C PRO A 24 44.39 -37.19 28.88
N ALA A 25 43.61 -36.44 28.10
CA ALA A 25 42.83 -35.31 28.58
C ALA A 25 41.58 -35.80 29.35
N THR A 26 41.54 -35.45 30.63
CA THR A 26 40.42 -35.65 31.56
C THR A 26 39.15 -34.95 31.06
N PRO A 27 37.94 -35.55 31.21
CA PRO A 27 36.71 -34.89 30.75
C PRO A 27 36.39 -33.68 31.64
N CYS A 28 36.37 -32.51 31.03
CA CYS A 28 36.03 -31.25 31.69
C CYS A 28 34.50 -31.19 31.91
N ARG A 29 34.03 -31.55 33.13
CA ARG A 29 32.63 -31.35 33.54
C ARG A 29 32.30 -29.86 33.59
N ARG A 30 31.71 -29.31 32.51
CA ARG A 30 31.13 -27.97 32.52
C ARG A 30 29.84 -27.96 33.37
N ARG A 31 29.87 -27.22 34.48
CA ARG A 31 28.67 -26.85 35.25
C ARG A 31 27.69 -26.05 34.37
N PRO A 32 26.37 -26.34 34.40
CA PRO A 32 25.39 -25.50 33.73
C PRO A 32 25.25 -24.18 34.50
N GLN A 33 25.65 -23.07 33.89
CA GLN A 33 25.36 -21.74 34.39
C GLN A 33 23.87 -21.46 34.18
N ARG A 34 23.11 -21.29 35.26
CA ARG A 34 21.75 -20.76 35.22
C ARG A 34 21.79 -19.34 34.64
N CYS A 35 21.29 -19.17 33.42
CA CYS A 35 21.03 -17.84 32.86
C CYS A 35 19.94 -17.14 33.69
N ARG A 36 20.33 -16.08 34.40
CA ARG A 36 19.39 -15.12 35.01
C ARG A 36 18.65 -14.37 33.88
N PRO A 37 17.32 -14.24 33.92
CA PRO A 37 16.59 -13.42 32.96
C PRO A 37 16.88 -11.95 33.25
N GLN A 38 17.58 -11.30 32.33
CA GLN A 38 17.84 -9.87 32.38
C GLN A 38 16.53 -9.14 32.06
N ARG A 39 15.92 -8.51 33.07
CA ARG A 39 14.73 -7.67 32.92
C ARG A 39 15.02 -6.60 31.87
N ARG A 40 14.31 -6.65 30.74
CA ARG A 40 14.32 -5.60 29.73
C ARG A 40 13.90 -4.27 30.39
N PRO A 41 14.63 -3.15 30.17
CA PRO A 41 14.17 -1.85 30.62
C PRO A 41 12.90 -1.50 29.86
N GLN A 42 11.80 -1.32 30.59
CA GLN A 42 10.55 -0.79 30.05
C GLN A 42 10.82 0.62 29.51
N ARG A 43 10.72 0.78 28.18
CA ARG A 43 10.69 2.10 27.57
C ARG A 43 9.45 2.83 28.06
N ARG A 44 9.69 3.92 28.80
CA ARG A 44 8.69 4.90 29.24
C ARG A 44 7.67 5.21 28.13
N PRO A 45 6.37 5.31 28.43
CA PRO A 45 5.41 5.88 27.50
C PRO A 45 5.72 7.38 27.40
N GLN A 46 6.27 7.81 26.26
CA GLN A 46 6.35 9.22 25.96
C GLN A 46 4.93 9.76 25.81
N ARG A 47 4.55 10.66 26.73
CA ARG A 47 3.38 11.53 26.60
C ARG A 47 3.41 12.19 25.22
N ARG A 48 2.51 11.77 24.33
CA ARG A 48 2.28 12.42 23.04
C ARG A 48 1.85 13.86 23.32
N ARG A 49 2.69 14.81 22.91
CA ARG A 49 2.35 16.24 22.90
C ARG A 49 1.12 16.47 22.01
N PRO A 50 0.20 17.39 22.37
CA PRO A 50 -0.93 17.73 21.51
C PRO A 50 -0.43 18.33 20.20
N ARG A 51 -1.02 17.86 19.09
CA ARG A 51 -0.85 18.38 17.73
C ARG A 51 -1.15 19.89 17.73
N ARG A 52 -0.20 20.71 17.30
CA ARG A 52 -0.50 22.08 16.87
C ARG A 52 -1.43 22.00 15.66
N LEU A 53 -2.62 22.57 15.79
CA LEU A 53 -3.56 22.81 14.69
C LEU A 53 -2.89 23.76 13.66
N PRO A 54 -3.02 23.51 12.35
CA PRO A 54 -2.70 24.52 11.34
C PRO A 54 -3.74 25.65 11.44
N GLN A 55 -3.25 26.88 11.67
CA GLN A 55 -4.09 28.07 11.59
C GLN A 55 -4.66 28.20 10.17
N ARG A 56 -5.98 28.33 10.06
CA ARG A 56 -6.67 28.82 8.87
C ARG A 56 -6.14 30.23 8.56
N ARG A 57 -5.57 30.42 7.37
CA ARG A 57 -5.31 31.76 6.82
C ARG A 57 -6.64 32.36 6.32
N PRO A 58 -6.95 33.63 6.60
CA PRO A 58 -8.06 34.33 5.96
C PRO A 58 -7.71 34.70 4.50
N PRO A 59 -8.70 34.84 3.61
CA PRO A 59 -8.47 35.32 2.25
C PRO A 59 -8.12 36.81 2.25
N THR A 60 -7.01 37.16 1.61
CA THR A 60 -6.58 38.52 1.30
C THR A 60 -7.48 39.10 0.21
N THR A 61 -8.22 40.15 0.53
CA THR A 61 -8.93 40.98 -0.45
C THR A 61 -7.93 41.74 -1.32
N PRO A 62 -8.08 41.79 -2.66
CA PRO A 62 -7.27 42.68 -3.49
C PRO A 62 -7.68 44.16 -3.29
N PRO A 63 -6.77 45.13 -3.47
CA PRO A 63 -7.07 46.55 -3.33
C PRO A 63 -7.89 47.09 -4.51
N PRO A 64 -8.70 48.16 -4.32
CA PRO A 64 -9.41 48.81 -5.40
C PRO A 64 -8.46 49.68 -6.24
N SER A 65 -8.42 49.44 -7.56
CA SER A 65 -7.78 50.33 -8.54
C SER A 65 -8.68 51.52 -8.84
N ASN A 66 -8.12 52.71 -8.66
CA ASN A 66 -8.80 54.00 -8.68
C ASN A 66 -9.10 54.49 -10.12
N ARG A 67 -10.33 54.98 -10.32
CA ARG A 67 -10.73 56.24 -10.99
C ARG A 67 -10.10 56.65 -12.35
N ARG A 68 -11.00 56.89 -13.32
CA ARG A 68 -11.04 57.87 -14.45
C ARG A 68 -11.57 57.18 -15.72
N ASP A 69 -12.46 57.69 -16.55
CA ASP A 69 -13.07 59.00 -16.80
C ASP A 69 -14.47 58.76 -17.42
N THR A 70 -15.40 59.69 -17.22
CA THR A 70 -16.55 59.87 -18.12
C THR A 70 -16.14 60.76 -19.28
N PRO A 71 -16.66 60.52 -20.49
CA PRO A 71 -17.56 61.53 -21.00
C PRO A 71 -18.84 60.96 -21.62
N ASN A 72 -19.84 61.84 -21.52
CA ASN A 72 -21.16 61.81 -22.10
C ASN A 72 -21.09 61.70 -23.63
N GLU A 73 -21.83 60.79 -24.26
CA GLU A 73 -22.28 60.96 -25.64
C GLU A 73 -23.54 60.11 -25.83
N GLY A 74 -24.67 60.80 -26.02
CA GLY A 74 -25.90 60.15 -26.40
C GLY A 74 -25.84 59.73 -27.86
N ASP A 75 -26.45 58.59 -28.17
CA ASP A 75 -27.10 58.43 -29.46
C ASP A 75 -28.23 57.41 -29.37
N SER A 76 -29.36 57.90 -29.87
CA SER A 76 -30.64 57.25 -30.07
C SER A 76 -30.57 56.05 -31.02
N VAL A 77 -31.32 55.01 -30.67
CA VAL A 77 -32.16 54.17 -31.56
C VAL A 77 -31.50 53.67 -32.86
N ARG A 78 -31.21 52.36 -32.92
CA ARG A 78 -31.53 51.59 -34.13
C ARG A 78 -32.00 50.18 -33.83
N ASN A 79 -33.15 49.92 -34.45
CA ASN A 79 -33.98 48.75 -34.40
C ASN A 79 -33.33 47.59 -35.16
N SER A 80 -33.58 46.37 -34.67
CA SER A 80 -33.82 45.15 -35.45
C SER A 80 -33.03 44.93 -36.74
N ASP A 81 -31.99 44.09 -36.65
CA ASP A 81 -31.61 43.14 -37.71
C ASP A 81 -31.41 41.76 -37.08
N PHE A 82 -32.53 41.09 -36.81
CA PHE A 82 -32.55 39.64 -36.61
C PHE A 82 -32.20 38.98 -37.95
N ASN A 83 -30.92 38.64 -38.14
CA ASN A 83 -30.46 37.82 -39.26
C ASN A 83 -30.67 36.32 -38.93
N PRO A 84 -31.61 35.60 -39.57
CA PRO A 84 -31.91 34.21 -39.24
C PRO A 84 -30.91 33.17 -39.79
N LYS A 85 -29.69 33.58 -40.20
CA LYS A 85 -28.63 32.65 -40.64
C LYS A 85 -27.62 32.26 -39.56
N SER A 86 -27.83 32.64 -38.29
CA SER A 86 -26.96 32.28 -37.15
C SER A 86 -27.29 30.93 -36.49
N ARG A 87 -27.83 29.96 -37.24
CA ARG A 87 -27.92 28.55 -36.80
C ARG A 87 -26.53 27.87 -36.77
N LYS A 88 -25.60 28.44 -36.01
CA LYS A 88 -24.34 27.81 -35.57
C LYS A 88 -24.12 27.86 -34.05
N SER A 89 -24.87 28.66 -33.29
CA SER A 89 -24.46 29.01 -31.93
C SER A 89 -24.76 28.01 -30.79
N THR A 90 -25.39 26.85 -31.02
CA THR A 90 -25.61 25.85 -29.95
C THR A 90 -24.58 24.70 -30.04
N PHE A 91 -24.23 24.30 -31.27
CA PHE A 91 -23.16 23.32 -31.52
C PHE A 91 -21.76 23.88 -31.23
N GLU A 92 -21.58 25.20 -31.32
CA GLU A 92 -20.30 25.87 -31.07
C GLU A 92 -19.97 25.99 -29.56
N LEU A 93 -20.99 26.16 -28.69
CA LEU A 93 -20.82 26.09 -27.23
C LEU A 93 -20.63 24.65 -26.72
N LEU A 94 -21.29 23.68 -27.35
CA LEU A 94 -21.03 22.25 -27.14
C LEU A 94 -19.61 21.83 -27.58
N GLY A 95 -18.96 22.62 -28.45
CA GLY A 95 -17.58 22.39 -28.88
C GLY A 95 -16.53 22.79 -27.83
N GLU A 96 -16.81 23.76 -26.95
CA GLU A 96 -15.84 24.27 -25.97
C GLU A 96 -15.99 23.69 -24.54
N LEU A 97 -17.18 23.26 -24.14
CA LEU A 97 -17.41 22.56 -22.85
C LEU A 97 -16.59 21.26 -22.65
N PRO A 98 -16.44 20.35 -23.63
CA PRO A 98 -15.68 19.12 -23.42
C PRO A 98 -14.21 19.41 -23.10
N GLY A 99 -13.65 20.50 -23.63
CA GLY A 99 -12.28 20.92 -23.34
C GLY A 99 -12.05 21.24 -21.85
N GLN A 100 -13.01 21.88 -21.20
CA GLN A 100 -12.93 22.26 -19.78
C GLN A 100 -13.15 21.06 -18.85
N VAL A 101 -14.07 20.17 -19.21
CA VAL A 101 -14.28 18.91 -18.47
C VAL A 101 -13.04 18.02 -18.57
N ILE A 102 -12.43 17.89 -19.75
CA ILE A 102 -11.18 17.16 -19.95
C ILE A 102 -10.05 17.78 -19.13
N ALA A 103 -9.94 19.11 -19.09
CA ALA A 103 -8.93 19.80 -18.29
C ALA A 103 -9.11 19.56 -16.78
N LEU A 104 -10.34 19.55 -16.29
CA LEU A 104 -10.65 19.31 -14.88
C LEU A 104 -10.39 17.85 -14.48
N VAL A 105 -10.82 16.89 -15.30
CA VAL A 105 -10.53 15.46 -15.10
C VAL A 105 -9.02 15.22 -15.10
N LYS A 106 -8.28 15.87 -16.01
CA LYS A 106 -6.83 15.75 -16.05
C LYS A 106 -6.17 16.33 -14.80
N ALA A 107 -6.66 17.47 -14.31
CA ALA A 107 -6.19 18.06 -13.05
C ALA A 107 -6.49 17.16 -11.83
N GLU A 108 -7.68 16.57 -11.76
CA GLU A 108 -8.08 15.65 -10.69
C GLU A 108 -7.26 14.35 -10.74
N LEU A 109 -7.01 13.83 -11.95
CA LEU A 109 -6.15 12.67 -12.16
C LEU A 109 -4.70 12.97 -11.76
N ASP A 110 -4.16 14.13 -12.11
CA ASP A 110 -2.80 14.53 -11.74
C ASP A 110 -2.68 14.73 -10.22
N ALA A 111 -3.69 15.32 -9.58
CA ALA A 111 -3.78 15.45 -8.13
C ALA A 111 -3.87 14.08 -7.44
N ALA A 112 -4.75 13.20 -7.91
CA ALA A 112 -4.88 11.83 -7.43
C ALA A 112 -3.55 11.08 -7.62
N LYS A 113 -2.92 11.18 -8.79
CA LYS A 113 -1.66 10.51 -9.11
C LYS A 113 -0.52 11.00 -8.22
N ALA A 114 -0.47 12.28 -7.88
CA ALA A 114 0.51 12.81 -6.94
C ALA A 114 0.32 12.24 -5.52
N GLU A 115 -0.92 12.10 -5.06
CA GLU A 115 -1.22 11.49 -3.76
C GLU A 115 -0.95 9.98 -3.76
N PHE A 116 -1.34 9.28 -4.83
CA PHE A 116 -1.12 7.85 -5.01
C PHE A 116 0.36 7.52 -5.17
N ALA A 117 1.17 8.34 -5.85
CA ALA A 117 2.60 8.11 -6.00
C ALA A 117 3.31 8.03 -4.64
N GLY A 118 2.91 8.89 -3.68
CA GLY A 118 3.42 8.84 -2.31
C GLY A 118 3.01 7.58 -1.55
N LYS A 119 1.76 7.13 -1.68
CA LYS A 119 1.23 5.94 -1.00
C LYS A 119 1.68 4.63 -1.66
N ALA A 120 1.88 4.63 -2.97
CA ALA A 120 2.20 3.46 -3.78
C ALA A 120 3.55 2.85 -3.41
N LYS A 121 4.53 3.64 -2.96
CA LYS A 121 5.84 3.09 -2.59
C LYS A 121 5.76 2.17 -1.36
N ASN A 122 5.01 2.57 -0.35
CA ASN A 122 4.85 1.77 0.88
C ASN A 122 3.94 0.57 0.65
N ILE A 123 2.86 0.74 -0.13
CA ILE A 123 1.98 -0.36 -0.52
C ILE A 123 2.74 -1.37 -1.40
N GLY A 124 3.52 -0.88 -2.37
CA GLY A 124 4.34 -1.70 -3.25
C GLY A 124 5.43 -2.46 -2.50
N LEU A 125 6.08 -1.84 -1.52
CA LEU A 125 7.02 -2.54 -0.63
C LEU A 125 6.31 -3.62 0.20
N GLY A 126 5.12 -3.32 0.73
CA GLY A 126 4.33 -4.27 1.49
C GLY A 126 3.94 -5.49 0.67
N ILE A 127 3.40 -5.27 -0.54
CA ILE A 127 3.03 -6.34 -1.48
C ILE A 127 4.29 -7.14 -1.89
N GLY A 128 5.39 -6.45 -2.22
CA GLY A 128 6.64 -7.10 -2.60
C GLY A 128 7.21 -8.00 -1.49
N LEU A 129 7.22 -7.52 -0.25
CA LEU A 129 7.65 -8.32 0.92
C LEU A 129 6.70 -9.49 1.17
N PHE A 130 5.40 -9.33 0.93
CA PHE A 130 4.44 -10.40 1.10
C PHE A 130 4.62 -11.52 0.07
N VAL A 131 4.97 -11.18 -1.17
CA VAL A 131 5.32 -12.18 -2.22
C VAL A 131 6.55 -12.96 -1.80
N VAL A 132 7.61 -12.27 -1.36
CA VAL A 132 8.84 -12.94 -0.89
C VAL A 132 8.52 -13.84 0.32
N ALA A 133 7.79 -13.34 1.31
CA ALA A 133 7.37 -14.12 2.47
C ALA A 133 6.55 -15.37 2.07
N ALA A 134 5.63 -15.23 1.11
CA ALA A 134 4.85 -16.36 0.59
C ALA A 134 5.74 -17.44 -0.05
N VAL A 135 6.77 -17.04 -0.82
CA VAL A 135 7.74 -17.98 -1.39
C VAL A 135 8.53 -18.71 -0.29
N PHE A 136 9.00 -18.00 0.73
CA PHE A 136 9.70 -18.63 1.86
C PHE A 136 8.79 -19.60 2.64
N VAL A 137 7.53 -19.22 2.88
CA VAL A 137 6.54 -20.10 3.53
C VAL A 137 6.27 -21.34 2.66
N PHE A 138 6.22 -21.19 1.34
CA PHE A 138 6.05 -22.32 0.42
C PHE A 138 7.21 -23.32 0.53
N PHE A 139 8.46 -22.86 0.46
CA PHE A 139 9.62 -23.73 0.63
C PHE A 139 9.72 -24.33 2.04
N ALA A 140 9.46 -23.55 3.09
CA ALA A 140 9.41 -24.06 4.46
C ALA A 140 8.34 -25.15 4.61
N GLY A 141 7.19 -24.97 3.96
CA GLY A 141 6.15 -25.99 3.84
C GLY A 141 6.69 -27.28 3.22
N MET A 142 7.38 -27.21 2.08
CA MET A 142 7.97 -28.39 1.43
C MET A 142 8.95 -29.15 2.33
N VAL A 143 9.80 -28.42 3.06
CA VAL A 143 10.73 -29.03 4.03
C VAL A 143 9.98 -29.68 5.19
N LEU A 144 8.92 -29.05 5.71
CA LEU A 144 8.08 -29.62 6.76
C LEU A 144 7.34 -30.88 6.27
N VAL A 145 6.88 -30.91 5.03
CA VAL A 145 6.25 -32.09 4.43
C VAL A 145 7.27 -33.23 4.33
N ALA A 146 8.46 -32.97 3.79
CA ALA A 146 9.53 -33.97 3.73
C ALA A 146 9.90 -34.48 5.14
N ALA A 147 10.05 -33.59 6.12
CA ALA A 147 10.32 -33.96 7.50
C ALA A 147 9.20 -34.81 8.11
N ALA A 148 7.93 -34.50 7.84
CA ALA A 148 6.78 -35.28 8.29
C ALA A 148 6.77 -36.69 7.68
N VAL A 149 7.08 -36.81 6.38
CA VAL A 149 7.18 -38.11 5.70
C VAL A 149 8.31 -38.95 6.31
N ILE A 150 9.50 -38.37 6.49
CA ILE A 150 10.65 -39.06 7.11
C ILE A 150 10.33 -39.44 8.56
N ALA A 151 9.62 -38.60 9.31
CA ALA A 151 9.22 -38.90 10.67
C ALA A 151 8.22 -40.07 10.74
N LEU A 152 7.28 -40.16 9.80
CA LEU A 152 6.34 -41.29 9.72
C LEU A 152 7.00 -42.58 9.18
N ASP A 153 8.04 -42.45 8.37
CA ASP A 153 8.81 -43.59 7.85
C ASP A 153 9.47 -44.43 8.97
N LEU A 154 9.71 -43.82 10.14
CA LEU A 154 10.21 -44.52 11.33
C LEU A 154 9.28 -45.63 11.84
N VAL A 155 7.98 -45.58 11.49
CA VAL A 155 6.96 -46.53 11.97
C VAL A 155 6.20 -47.24 10.84
N LEU A 156 6.23 -46.73 9.62
CA LEU A 156 5.48 -47.21 8.45
C LEU A 156 6.38 -47.16 7.21
N PRO A 157 6.10 -47.93 6.14
CA PRO A 157 6.90 -47.84 4.92
C PRO A 157 6.72 -46.48 4.22
N LEU A 158 7.81 -45.97 3.64
CA LEU A 158 7.90 -44.63 3.02
C LEU A 158 6.75 -44.27 2.08
N TRP A 159 6.30 -45.21 1.25
CA TRP A 159 5.21 -44.99 0.29
C TRP A 159 3.88 -44.70 1.00
N LEU A 160 3.60 -45.38 2.11
CA LEU A 160 2.38 -45.20 2.87
C LEU A 160 2.43 -43.91 3.70
N ALA A 161 3.60 -43.59 4.27
CA ALA A 161 3.85 -42.32 4.95
C ALA A 161 3.59 -41.12 4.00
N ALA A 162 4.11 -41.17 2.77
CA ALA A 162 3.90 -40.14 1.77
C ALA A 162 2.41 -39.95 1.42
N VAL A 163 1.66 -41.03 1.24
CA VAL A 163 0.21 -40.98 0.94
C VAL A 163 -0.57 -40.38 2.10
N ILE A 164 -0.28 -40.75 3.35
CA ILE A 164 -0.98 -40.23 4.54
C ILE A 164 -0.75 -38.72 4.67
N VAL A 165 0.50 -38.27 4.54
CA VAL A 165 0.83 -36.84 4.63
C VAL A 165 0.16 -36.06 3.48
N ALA A 166 0.16 -36.60 2.26
CA ALA A 166 -0.52 -35.98 1.12
C ALA A 166 -2.04 -35.82 1.36
N LEU A 167 -2.71 -36.84 1.88
CA LEU A 167 -4.13 -36.76 2.23
C LEU A 167 -4.41 -35.73 3.33
N ALA A 168 -3.57 -35.70 4.38
CA ALA A 168 -3.70 -34.71 5.45
C ALA A 168 -3.57 -33.27 4.92
N LEU A 169 -2.61 -33.03 4.02
CA LEU A 169 -2.43 -31.71 3.38
C LEU A 169 -3.59 -31.35 2.45
N LEU A 170 -4.15 -32.30 1.71
CA LEU A 170 -5.32 -32.06 0.86
C LEU A 170 -6.54 -31.64 1.69
N LEU A 171 -6.77 -32.28 2.84
CA LEU A 171 -7.84 -31.88 3.76
C LEU A 171 -7.61 -30.46 4.31
N LEU A 172 -6.38 -30.15 4.71
CA LEU A 172 -6.02 -28.82 5.18
C LEU A 172 -6.19 -27.78 4.06
N ALA A 173 -5.73 -28.07 2.84
CA ALA A 173 -5.87 -27.19 1.68
C ALA A 173 -7.34 -26.95 1.33
N LEU A 174 -8.18 -27.98 1.38
CA LEU A 174 -9.63 -27.86 1.16
C LEU A 174 -10.26 -26.93 2.21
N LEU A 175 -9.93 -27.10 3.49
CA LEU A 175 -10.43 -26.23 4.56
C LEU A 175 -9.99 -24.77 4.36
N LEU A 176 -8.72 -24.54 4.05
CA LEU A 176 -8.19 -23.20 3.76
C LEU A 176 -8.85 -22.60 2.52
N ALA A 177 -9.08 -23.38 1.47
CA ALA A 177 -9.76 -22.92 0.26
C ALA A 177 -11.22 -22.55 0.53
N LEU A 178 -11.93 -23.32 1.36
CA LEU A 178 -13.30 -23.00 1.77
C LEU A 178 -13.36 -21.71 2.59
N ILE A 179 -12.46 -21.55 3.58
CA ILE A 179 -12.36 -20.33 4.37
C ILE A 179 -12.00 -19.15 3.47
N GLY A 180 -11.00 -19.30 2.60
CA GLY A 180 -10.58 -18.29 1.63
C GLY A 180 -11.73 -17.88 0.71
N ARG A 181 -12.46 -18.85 0.15
CA ARG A 181 -13.66 -18.60 -0.66
C ARG A 181 -14.72 -17.85 0.12
N ASN A 182 -14.96 -18.20 1.38
CA ASN A 182 -15.95 -17.50 2.21
C ASN A 182 -15.50 -16.07 2.53
N ARG A 183 -14.22 -15.85 2.80
CA ARG A 183 -13.66 -14.52 3.07
C ARG A 183 -13.69 -13.63 1.83
N VAL A 184 -13.35 -14.18 0.66
CA VAL A 184 -13.49 -13.49 -0.62
C VAL A 184 -14.95 -13.18 -0.87
N LYS A 185 -15.86 -14.16 -0.75
CA LYS A 185 -17.30 -13.94 -0.91
C LYS A 185 -17.84 -12.84 -0.01
N VAL A 186 -17.44 -12.79 1.26
CA VAL A 186 -17.86 -11.73 2.19
C VAL A 186 -17.26 -10.38 1.79
N GLY A 187 -15.98 -10.34 1.40
CA GLY A 187 -15.33 -9.11 0.93
C GLY A 187 -15.84 -8.61 -0.43
N THR A 188 -16.40 -9.50 -1.26
CA THR A 188 -17.00 -9.18 -2.55
C THR A 188 -18.54 -9.12 -2.50
N SER A 189 -19.16 -9.41 -1.35
CA SER A 189 -20.61 -9.23 -1.10
C SER A 189 -20.96 -7.77 -0.76
N SER A 190 -20.11 -6.82 -1.13
CA SER A 190 -20.55 -5.45 -1.40
C SER A 190 -21.43 -5.49 -2.65
N ASP A 191 -22.66 -5.94 -2.45
CA ASP A 191 -23.83 -5.81 -3.30
C ASP A 191 -23.56 -5.75 -4.82
N PRO A 192 -23.41 -6.89 -5.52
CA PRO A 192 -23.32 -6.89 -6.98
C PRO A 192 -24.60 -6.36 -7.64
N ASP A 193 -25.76 -6.51 -6.97
CA ASP A 193 -27.03 -5.97 -7.45
C ASP A 193 -27.04 -4.44 -7.28
N GLY A 194 -26.63 -3.92 -6.13
CA GLY A 194 -26.53 -2.50 -5.80
C GLY A 194 -25.41 -1.76 -6.52
N VAL A 195 -24.28 -2.40 -6.83
CA VAL A 195 -23.21 -1.81 -7.66
C VAL A 195 -23.63 -1.78 -9.13
N THR A 196 -24.26 -2.84 -9.65
CA THR A 196 -24.78 -2.79 -11.02
C THR A 196 -26.04 -1.95 -11.15
N GLU A 197 -26.86 -1.85 -10.10
CA GLU A 197 -28.06 -1.00 -10.05
C GLU A 197 -27.71 0.45 -9.75
N SER A 198 -26.66 0.76 -8.99
CA SER A 198 -26.11 2.11 -8.90
C SER A 198 -25.48 2.53 -10.23
N ILE A 199 -24.71 1.65 -10.88
CA ILE A 199 -24.16 1.93 -12.22
C ILE A 199 -25.29 2.05 -13.26
N ARG A 200 -26.34 1.22 -13.20
CA ARG A 200 -27.51 1.33 -14.08
C ARG A 200 -28.30 2.59 -13.80
N ARG A 201 -28.57 2.95 -12.55
CA ARG A 201 -29.22 4.22 -12.19
C ARG A 201 -28.40 5.42 -12.63
N ASP A 202 -27.08 5.38 -12.49
CA ASP A 202 -26.19 6.43 -12.97
C ASP A 202 -26.22 6.53 -14.50
N VAL A 203 -26.24 5.40 -15.20
CA VAL A 203 -26.37 5.34 -16.67
C VAL A 203 -27.76 5.78 -17.13
N ASP A 204 -28.82 5.42 -16.43
CA ASP A 204 -30.20 5.76 -16.73
C ASP A 204 -30.48 7.24 -16.43
N ALA A 205 -29.86 7.80 -15.39
CA ALA A 205 -29.85 9.23 -15.11
C ALA A 205 -29.09 10.00 -16.20
N LEU A 206 -27.95 9.49 -16.69
CA LEU A 206 -27.22 10.07 -17.84
C LEU A 206 -28.00 9.95 -19.16
N LYS A 207 -28.79 8.89 -19.32
CA LYS A 207 -29.67 8.67 -20.48
C LYS A 207 -31.02 9.39 -20.36
N GLY A 208 -31.30 10.06 -19.25
CA GLY A 208 -32.55 10.81 -19.03
C GLY A 208 -33.79 9.95 -18.83
N VAL A 209 -33.64 8.67 -18.49
CA VAL A 209 -34.73 7.71 -18.24
C VAL A 209 -34.96 7.42 -16.76
N GLY A 210 -34.23 8.09 -15.86
CA GLY A 210 -34.41 7.97 -14.41
C GLY A 210 -35.75 8.54 -13.94
N LYS A 211 -36.57 7.74 -13.25
CA LYS A 211 -37.76 8.22 -12.55
C LYS A 211 -37.35 9.09 -11.36
N TYR A 212 -37.65 10.38 -11.43
CA TYR A 212 -37.58 11.28 -10.28
C TYR A 212 -38.90 11.13 -9.51
N GLU A 213 -38.86 10.44 -8.38
CA GLU A 213 -39.99 10.51 -7.45
C GLU A 213 -39.92 11.88 -6.76
N HIS A 214 -40.98 12.68 -6.94
CA HIS A 214 -41.16 14.00 -6.36
C HIS A 214 -41.85 13.91 -4.99
#